data_AF-A0A957S6B6-F1
#
_entry.id   AF-A0A957S6B6-F1
#
_cell.length_a   1.000
_cell.length_b   1.000
_cell.length_c   1.000
_cell.angle_alpha   90.00
_cell.angle_beta   90.00
_cell.angle_gamma   90.00
#
_symmetry.space_group_name_H-M   'P 1'
#
loop_
_entity.id
_entity.type
_entity.pdbx_description
1 polymer ?
#
loop_
_entity_poly.entity_id
_entity_poly.type
_entity_poly.pdbx_seq_one_letter_code
_entity_poly.pdbx_strand_id
1 'polypeptide(L)'
;MANQEVYMDIPALLTMAKNFDQRGQTLQRVAKTLEDLSNVLKGTAFMGLVGGMALARVIDFVRPFVERTAEKYVEISSDLTTSVRAYEAGDEQGATRFY
;
A
#
# COMPACT_ATOMS: atom_id res chain seq x y z
N MET A 1 29.69 -5.77 29.30
CA MET A 1 29.15 -5.12 28.09
C MET A 1 27.68 -4.88 28.39
N ALA A 2 27.24 -3.62 28.38
CA ALA A 2 25.83 -3.32 28.67
C ALA A 2 25.00 -3.80 27.48
N ASN A 3 24.26 -4.89 27.66
CA ASN A 3 23.26 -5.33 26.69
C ASN A 3 22.24 -4.19 26.57
N GLN A 4 22.27 -3.46 25.46
CA GLN A 4 21.16 -2.59 25.09
C GLN A 4 20.01 -3.51 24.72
N GLU A 5 19.18 -3.86 25.70
CA GLU A 5 17.90 -4.49 25.45
C GLU A 5 17.09 -3.52 24.58
N VAL A 6 16.93 -3.86 23.30
CA VAL A 6 16.14 -3.07 22.36
C VAL A 6 14.67 -3.35 22.68
N TYR A 7 14.03 -2.40 23.35
CA TYR A 7 12.62 -2.49 23.69
C TYR A 7 11.76 -2.00 22.52
N MET A 8 10.82 -2.82 22.09
CA MET A 8 9.83 -2.49 21.05
C MET A 8 8.53 -1.93 21.67
N ASP A 9 8.08 -0.76 21.22
CA ASP A 9 6.74 -0.24 21.55
C ASP A 9 5.69 -0.92 20.66
N ILE A 10 5.21 -2.07 21.13
CA ILE A 10 4.23 -2.90 20.42
C ILE A 10 2.94 -2.13 20.09
N PRO A 11 2.27 -1.43 21.04
CA PRO A 11 1.05 -0.67 20.74
C PRO A 11 1.25 0.41 19.67
N ALA A 12 2.37 1.14 19.71
CA ALA A 12 2.66 2.17 18.72
C ALA A 12 2.87 1.56 17.32
N LEU A 13 3.62 0.45 17.22
CA LEU A 13 3.88 -0.21 15.93
C LEU A 13 2.64 -0.86 15.33
N LEU A 14 1.76 -1.48 16.14
CA LEU A 14 0.48 -2.01 15.66
C LEU A 14 -0.45 -0.90 15.18
N THR A 15 -0.45 0.25 15.87
CA THR A 15 -1.20 1.44 15.42
C THR A 15 -0.66 1.96 14.10
N MET A 16 0.66 2.00 13.96
CA MET A 16 1.34 2.39 12.73
C MET A 16 0.98 1.42 11.59
N ALA A 17 1.11 0.11 11.80
CA ALA A 17 0.72 -0.92 10.84
C ALA A 17 -0.72 -0.72 10.35
N LYS A 18 -1.67 -0.54 11.27
CA LYS A 18 -3.07 -0.27 10.94
C LYS A 18 -3.25 0.98 10.07
N ASN A 19 -2.52 2.06 10.36
CA ASN A 19 -2.57 3.29 9.57
C ASN A 19 -2.02 3.07 8.15
N PHE A 20 -0.94 2.30 8.01
CA PHE A 20 -0.38 1.92 6.71
C PHE A 20 -1.36 1.06 5.91
N ASP A 21 -1.98 0.07 6.54
CA ASP A 21 -3.02 -0.77 5.92
C ASP A 21 -4.21 0.05 5.43
N GLN A 22 -4.78 0.91 6.29
CA GLN A 22 -5.91 1.76 5.92
C GLN A 22 -5.59 2.66 4.72
N ARG A 23 -4.41 3.28 4.69
CA ARG A 23 -3.99 4.14 3.58
C ARG A 23 -3.74 3.33 2.30
N GLY A 24 -3.13 2.16 2.42
CA GLY A 24 -2.93 1.22 1.30
C GLY A 24 -4.26 0.80 0.69
N GLN A 25 -5.24 0.41 1.51
CA GLN A 25 -6.58 0.05 1.04
C GLN A 25 -7.30 1.24 0.39
N THR A 26 -7.18 2.45 0.94
CA THR A 26 -7.74 3.65 0.30
C THR A 26 -7.13 3.88 -1.09
N LEU A 27 -5.81 3.77 -1.22
CA LEU A 27 -5.12 3.95 -2.50
C LEU A 27 -5.46 2.84 -3.50
N GLN A 28 -5.63 1.59 -3.07
CA GLN A 28 -6.12 0.50 -3.93
C GLN A 28 -7.53 0.79 -4.46
N ARG A 29 -8.43 1.32 -3.61
CA ARG A 29 -9.77 1.73 -4.06
C ARG A 29 -9.68 2.84 -5.10
N VAL A 30 -8.81 3.84 -4.90
CA VAL A 30 -8.58 4.90 -5.89
C VAL A 30 -8.05 4.32 -7.20
N ALA A 31 -7.06 3.43 -7.17
CA ALA A 31 -6.52 2.79 -8.37
C ALA A 31 -7.60 2.00 -9.13
N LYS A 32 -8.46 1.27 -8.42
CA LYS A 32 -9.60 0.56 -9.01
C LYS A 32 -10.63 1.50 -9.62
N THR A 33 -10.99 2.58 -8.94
CA THR A 33 -11.90 3.60 -9.49
C THR A 33 -11.32 4.26 -10.75
N LEU A 34 -10.01 4.51 -10.78
CA LEU A 34 -9.32 5.01 -11.98
C LEU A 34 -9.39 3.99 -13.13
N GLU A 35 -9.24 2.70 -12.85
CA GLU A 35 -9.42 1.64 -13.84
C GLU A 35 -10.85 1.63 -14.41
N ASP A 36 -11.86 1.65 -13.54
CA ASP A 36 -13.27 1.67 -13.92
C ASP A 36 -13.59 2.88 -14.81
N LEU A 37 -13.10 4.07 -14.42
CA LEU A 37 -13.24 5.29 -15.22
C LEU A 37 -12.55 5.18 -16.58
N SER A 38 -11.33 4.66 -16.64
CA SER A 38 -10.60 4.43 -17.90
C SER A 38 -11.39 3.50 -18.81
N ASN A 39 -11.97 2.42 -18.28
CA ASN A 39 -12.78 1.47 -19.03
C ASN A 39 -14.06 2.10 -19.58
N VAL A 40 -14.77 2.90 -18.78
CA VAL A 40 -15.95 3.66 -19.22
C VAL A 40 -15.58 4.67 -20.31
N LEU A 41 -14.48 5.41 -20.14
CA LEU A 41 -13.99 6.39 -21.11
C LEU A 41 -13.58 5.74 -22.43
N LYS A 42 -12.92 4.57 -22.39
CA LYS A 42 -12.61 3.78 -23.59
C LYS A 42 -13.86 3.25 -24.28
N GLY A 43 -14.84 2.77 -23.51
CA GLY A 43 -16.12 2.29 -24.03
C GLY A 43 -16.96 3.39 -24.69
N THR A 44 -16.92 4.61 -24.14
CA THR A 44 -17.63 5.79 -24.67
C THR A 44 -16.88 6.50 -25.79
N ALA A 45 -15.55 6.37 -25.88
CA ALA A 45 -14.74 6.98 -26.94
C ALA A 45 -15.12 6.51 -28.37
N PHE A 46 -15.75 5.34 -28.51
CA PHE A 46 -16.30 4.87 -29.79
C PHE A 46 -17.45 5.76 -30.32
N MET A 47 -18.14 6.54 -29.47
CA MET A 47 -19.23 7.44 -29.86
C MET A 47 -18.79 8.86 -30.25
N GLY A 48 -17.52 9.06 -30.64
CA GLY A 48 -17.07 10.31 -31.29
C GLY A 48 -16.34 11.32 -30.40
N LEU A 49 -15.99 10.97 -29.16
CA LEU A 49 -15.25 11.85 -28.24
C LEU A 49 -13.76 11.48 -28.19
N VAL A 50 -12.96 12.10 -29.07
CA VAL A 50 -11.48 12.01 -29.05
C VAL A 50 -10.92 12.42 -27.68
N GLY A 51 -11.59 13.33 -26.96
CA GLY A 51 -11.23 13.74 -25.59
C GLY A 51 -11.30 12.63 -24.54
N GLY A 52 -12.23 11.67 -24.68
CA GLY A 52 -12.34 10.54 -23.75
C GLY A 52 -11.13 9.61 -23.81
N MET A 53 -10.57 9.43 -25.01
CA MET A 53 -9.36 8.62 -25.21
C MET A 53 -8.10 9.28 -24.66
N ALA A 54 -8.00 10.62 -24.69
CA ALA A 54 -6.89 11.35 -24.08
C ALA A 54 -6.93 11.23 -22.54
N LEU A 55 -8.10 11.39 -21.93
CA LEU A 55 -8.28 11.22 -20.49
C LEU A 55 -8.00 9.79 -20.04
N ALA A 56 -8.50 8.78 -20.77
CA ALA A 56 -8.20 7.38 -20.48
C ALA A 56 -6.70 7.09 -20.50
N ARG A 57 -5.94 7.68 -21.44
CA ARG A 57 -4.48 7.54 -21.50
C ARG A 57 -3.78 8.16 -20.28
N VAL A 58 -4.21 9.33 -19.83
CA VAL A 58 -3.65 9.95 -18.60
C VAL A 58 -3.96 9.09 -17.39
N ILE A 59 -5.19 8.59 -17.28
CA ILE A 59 -5.60 7.72 -16.18
C ILE A 59 -4.77 6.42 -16.18
N ASP A 60 -4.60 5.78 -17.33
CA ASP A 60 -3.78 4.57 -17.47
C ASP A 60 -2.29 4.82 -17.14
N PHE A 61 -1.79 6.03 -17.41
CA PHE A 61 -0.43 6.40 -17.06
C PHE A 61 -0.25 6.59 -15.54
N VAL A 62 -1.23 7.20 -14.86
CA VAL A 62 -1.14 7.51 -13.42
C VAL A 62 -1.48 6.32 -12.54
N ARG A 63 -2.46 5.49 -12.93
CA ARG A 63 -2.93 4.32 -12.16
C ARG A 63 -1.81 3.44 -11.58
N PRO A 64 -0.81 2.97 -12.35
CA PRO A 64 0.20 2.06 -11.83
C PRO A 64 1.07 2.67 -10.72
N PHE A 65 1.22 4.00 -10.70
CA PHE A 65 1.96 4.67 -9.61
C PHE A 65 1.16 4.65 -8.31
N VAL A 66 -0.16 4.86 -8.39
CA VAL A 66 -1.08 4.79 -7.24
C VAL A 66 -1.12 3.36 -6.70
N GLU A 67 -1.21 2.38 -7.58
CA GLU A 67 -1.23 0.95 -7.25
C GLU A 67 0.05 0.51 -6.54
N ARG A 68 1.23 0.78 -7.12
CA ARG A 68 2.52 0.47 -6.48
C ARG A 68 2.70 1.15 -5.13
N THR A 69 2.18 2.35 -4.99
CA THR A 69 2.23 3.06 -3.71
C THR A 69 1.34 2.34 -2.71
N ALA A 70 0.12 1.98 -3.09
CA ALA A 70 -0.82 1.24 -2.27
C ALA A 70 -0.25 -0.11 -1.79
N GLU A 71 0.39 -0.86 -2.69
CA GLU A 71 1.07 -2.12 -2.39
C GLU A 71 2.15 -1.93 -1.32
N LYS A 72 3.00 -0.90 -1.45
CA LYS A 72 4.03 -0.59 -0.46
C LYS A 72 3.44 -0.26 0.91
N TYR A 73 2.32 0.45 0.96
CA TYR A 73 1.63 0.74 2.22
C TYR A 73 1.16 -0.56 2.89
N VAL A 74 0.59 -1.50 2.12
CA VAL A 74 0.17 -2.80 2.65
C VAL A 74 1.37 -3.65 3.08
N GLU A 75 2.45 -3.63 2.30
CA GLU A 75 3.69 -4.35 2.62
C GLU A 75 4.29 -3.85 3.94
N ILE A 76 4.41 -2.53 4.13
CA ILE A 76 4.91 -1.95 5.39
C ILE A 76 4.04 -2.37 6.57
N SER A 77 2.71 -2.38 6.43
CA SER A 77 1.82 -2.85 7.49
C SER A 77 2.06 -4.32 7.84
N SER A 78 2.19 -5.18 6.83
CA SER A 78 2.50 -6.59 6.99
C SER A 78 3.85 -6.77 7.70
N ASP A 79 4.86 -6.02 7.29
CA ASP A 79 6.20 -6.10 7.84
C ASP A 79 6.25 -5.67 9.31
N LEU A 80 5.59 -4.57 9.65
CA LEU A 80 5.46 -4.11 11.03
C LEU A 80 4.76 -5.17 11.89
N THR A 81 3.66 -5.75 11.39
CA THR A 81 2.91 -6.77 12.12
C THR A 81 3.72 -8.05 12.32
N THR A 82 4.44 -8.50 11.29
CA THR A 82 5.33 -9.67 11.36
C THR A 82 6.46 -9.44 12.36
N SER A 83 7.01 -8.24 12.41
CA SER A 83 8.12 -7.90 13.30
C SER A 83 7.70 -7.83 14.76
N VAL A 84 6.51 -7.27 15.03
CA VAL A 84 5.88 -7.34 16.35
C VAL A 84 5.69 -8.79 16.78
N ARG A 85 5.15 -9.65 15.90
CA ARG A 85 4.95 -11.08 16.21
C ARG A 85 6.26 -11.82 16.48
N ALA A 86 7.31 -11.54 15.70
CA ALA A 86 8.63 -12.14 15.89
C ALA A 86 9.23 -11.72 17.23
N TYR A 87 9.10 -10.44 17.58
CA TYR A 87 9.53 -9.90 18.88
C TYR A 87 8.76 -10.55 20.04
N GLU A 88 7.43 -10.68 19.95
CA GLU A 88 6.60 -11.34 20.97
C GLU A 88 6.90 -12.85 21.11
N ALA A 89 7.26 -13.51 20.02
CA ALA A 89 7.62 -14.94 20.02
C ALA A 89 9.03 -15.21 20.58
N GLY A 90 9.82 -14.17 20.89
CA GLY A 90 11.23 -14.31 21.28
C GLY A 90 12.11 -14.84 20.14
N ASP A 91 11.64 -14.73 18.89
CA ASP A 91 12.36 -15.15 17.69
C ASP A 91 13.21 -13.99 17.16
N GLU A 92 14.42 -13.89 17.69
CA GLU A 92 15.41 -12.87 17.28
C GLU A 92 15.75 -12.94 15.77
N GLN A 93 15.53 -14.09 15.10
CA GLN A 93 15.78 -14.22 13.66
C GLN A 93 14.62 -13.66 12.82
N GLY A 94 13.37 -13.73 13.28
CA GLY A 94 12.21 -13.14 12.62
C GLY A 94 12.15 -11.60 12.69
N ALA A 95 12.89 -11.00 13.63
CA ALA A 95 13.01 -9.55 13.80
C ALA A 95 13.97 -8.89 12.77
N THR A 96 14.68 -9.68 11.96
CA THR A 96 15.75 -9.21 11.06
C THR A 96 15.32 -8.26 9.95
N ARG A 97 14.02 -8.05 9.69
CA ARG A 97 13.59 -7.04 8.70
C ARG A 97 13.72 -5.60 9.22
N PHE A 98 13.84 -5.39 10.54
CA PHE A 98 14.00 -4.06 11.17
C PHE A 98 15.03 -3.99 12.30
N TYR A 99 15.95 -4.95 12.39
CA TYR A 99 17.15 -4.80 13.23
C TYR A 99 18.18 -3.90 12.54
#